data_AF-A0A812EWW6-F1
#
_entry.id   AF-A0A812EWW6-F1
#
_cell.length_a   1.000
_cell.length_b   1.000
_cell.length_c   1.000
_cell.angle_alpha   90.00
_cell.angle_beta   90.00
_cell.angle_gamma   90.00
#
_symmetry.space_group_name_H-M   'P 1'
#
loop_
_entity.id
_entity.type
_entity.pdbx_description
1 polymer ?
#
loop_
_entity_poly.entity_id
_entity_poly.type
_entity_poly.pdbx_seq_one_letter_code
_entity_poly.pdbx_strand_id
1 'polypeptide(L)'
;MCILPATFTGSPRYMHARTQEAITYVRKYGRSDLFITFTCNPKWYTIAKELMPGKSADDRPNLIARVYHLKLGKLMDVITKGQLLGAVCCCMHTIEWQKRVVPHAHILIWLCDKIEATVIDHLISAEISDPSADPELYEIVTNNMIHGPCGSHYNYTSCHNSVGKCTRQYPRDSVSETVTGNDGYPLYRQRSPAER
;
A
#
# COMPACT_ATOMS: atom_id res chain seq x y z
N MET A 1 -29.92 -19.56 -14.06
CA MET A 1 -29.21 -18.44 -13.40
C MET A 1 -28.94 -18.83 -11.97
N CYS A 2 -27.67 -19.05 -11.59
CA CYS A 2 -27.30 -19.37 -10.21
C CYS A 2 -27.06 -18.06 -9.45
N ILE A 3 -27.72 -17.85 -8.31
CA ILE A 3 -27.54 -16.66 -7.47
C ILE A 3 -26.75 -17.06 -6.23
N LEU A 4 -25.50 -16.62 -6.15
CA LEU A 4 -24.63 -16.93 -5.02
C LEU A 4 -25.01 -16.09 -3.78
N PRO A 5 -24.96 -16.66 -2.56
CA PRO A 5 -25.29 -15.95 -1.32
C PRO A 5 -24.20 -14.94 -0.93
N ALA A 6 -24.53 -14.00 -0.03
CA ALA A 6 -23.58 -13.01 0.50
C ALA A 6 -22.41 -13.63 1.29
N THR A 7 -22.53 -14.89 1.72
CA THR A 7 -21.46 -15.65 2.36
C THR A 7 -20.41 -16.16 1.38
N PHE A 8 -20.68 -16.13 0.07
CA PHE A 8 -19.71 -16.53 -0.94
C PHE A 8 -18.80 -15.35 -1.31
N THR A 9 -17.54 -15.39 -0.87
CA THR A 9 -16.53 -14.36 -1.13
C THR A 9 -16.40 -14.05 -2.62
N GLY A 10 -16.43 -12.75 -2.96
CA GLY A 10 -16.33 -12.27 -4.35
C GLY A 10 -17.62 -12.32 -5.15
N SER A 11 -18.72 -12.88 -4.62
CA SER A 11 -20.03 -12.79 -5.29
C SER A 11 -20.56 -11.35 -5.32
N PRO A 12 -21.47 -11.00 -6.25
CA PRO A 12 -22.11 -9.68 -6.26
C PRO A 12 -22.80 -9.33 -4.93
N ARG A 13 -23.45 -10.31 -4.28
CA ARG A 13 -24.09 -10.11 -2.97
C ARG A 13 -23.08 -9.90 -1.85
N TYR A 14 -21.95 -10.62 -1.86
CA TYR A 14 -20.86 -10.41 -0.93
C TYR A 14 -20.26 -9.00 -1.08
N MET A 15 -19.95 -8.60 -2.31
CA MET A 15 -19.39 -7.27 -2.59
C MET A 15 -20.37 -6.18 -2.16
N HIS A 16 -21.67 -6.32 -2.47
CA HIS A 16 -22.68 -5.37 -2.02
C HIS A 16 -22.75 -5.28 -0.48
N ALA A 17 -22.75 -6.41 0.23
CA ALA A 17 -22.77 -6.42 1.69
C ALA A 17 -21.54 -5.72 2.29
N ARG A 18 -20.33 -6.02 1.79
CA ARG A 18 -19.07 -5.37 2.22
C ARG A 18 -19.08 -3.87 1.94
N THR A 19 -19.62 -3.44 0.79
CA THR A 19 -19.77 -2.02 0.49
C THR A 19 -20.72 -1.32 1.46
N GLN A 20 -21.86 -1.94 1.80
CA GLN A 20 -22.79 -1.37 2.79
C GLN A 20 -22.18 -1.28 4.19
N GLU A 21 -21.37 -2.26 4.60
CA GLU A 21 -20.60 -2.20 5.84
C GLU A 21 -19.59 -1.05 5.82
N ALA A 22 -18.81 -0.90 4.75
CA ALA A 22 -17.87 0.22 4.60
C ALA A 22 -18.56 1.58 4.68
N ILE A 23 -19.70 1.74 4.00
CA ILE A 23 -20.52 2.96 4.08
C ILE A 23 -21.00 3.20 5.51
N THR A 24 -21.38 2.15 6.25
CA THR A 24 -21.81 2.27 7.65
C THR A 24 -20.68 2.78 8.54
N TYR A 25 -19.44 2.30 8.34
CA TYR A 25 -18.26 2.80 9.05
C TYR A 25 -18.00 4.27 8.74
N VAL A 26 -18.05 4.65 7.46
CA VAL A 26 -17.88 6.05 7.04
C VAL A 26 -18.97 6.95 7.62
N ARG A 27 -20.23 6.48 7.67
CA ARG A 27 -21.34 7.24 8.28
C ARG A 27 -21.18 7.40 9.78
N LYS A 28 -20.59 6.43 10.48
CA LYS A 28 -20.40 6.46 11.93
C LYS A 28 -19.15 7.23 12.37
N TYR A 29 -18.03 7.08 11.65
CA TYR A 29 -16.71 7.59 12.04
C TYR A 29 -16.15 8.67 11.11
N GLY A 30 -16.88 9.03 10.05
CA GLY A 30 -16.41 9.94 9.01
C GLY A 30 -15.40 9.28 8.06
N ARG A 31 -14.64 10.12 7.34
CA ARG A 31 -13.54 9.65 6.48
C ARG A 31 -12.45 8.99 7.34
N SER A 32 -11.85 7.92 6.82
CA SER A 32 -10.69 7.27 7.44
C SER A 32 -9.50 8.22 7.48
N ASP A 33 -8.69 8.09 8.52
CA ASP A 33 -7.49 8.92 8.73
C ASP A 33 -6.32 8.44 7.87
N LEU A 34 -6.20 7.12 7.70
CA LEU A 34 -5.14 6.50 6.91
C LEU A 34 -5.71 5.50 5.92
N PHE A 35 -5.11 5.47 4.73
CA PHE A 35 -5.28 4.42 3.74
C PHE A 35 -3.92 3.76 3.48
N ILE A 36 -3.78 2.52 3.92
CA ILE A 36 -2.52 1.78 3.87
C ILE A 36 -2.68 0.64 2.86
N THR A 37 -1.72 0.53 1.95
CA THR A 37 -1.58 -0.63 1.07
C THR A 37 -0.50 -1.55 1.61
N PHE A 38 -0.79 -2.85 1.70
CA PHE A 38 0.20 -3.85 2.10
C PHE A 38 0.28 -4.97 1.07
N THR A 39 1.38 -4.97 0.32
CA THR A 39 1.61 -5.90 -0.80
C THR A 39 2.59 -6.98 -0.39
N CYS A 40 2.29 -8.23 -0.74
CA CYS A 40 3.20 -9.33 -0.51
C CYS A 40 4.50 -9.16 -1.31
N ASN A 41 5.65 -9.41 -0.67
CA ASN A 41 6.93 -9.52 -1.36
C ASN A 41 7.33 -11.01 -1.47
N PRO A 42 7.29 -11.61 -2.67
CA PRO A 42 7.71 -13.00 -2.88
C PRO A 42 9.16 -13.28 -2.50
N LYS A 43 10.01 -12.25 -2.43
CA LYS A 43 11.43 -12.36 -2.06
C LYS A 43 11.68 -12.36 -0.56
N TRP A 44 10.64 -12.28 0.27
CA TRP A 44 10.83 -12.38 1.73
C TRP A 44 11.60 -13.65 2.09
N TYR A 45 12.59 -13.50 2.98
CA TYR A 45 13.48 -14.59 3.40
C TYR A 45 12.73 -15.87 3.82
N THR A 46 11.63 -15.74 4.56
CA THR A 46 10.79 -16.88 4.99
C THR A 46 10.20 -17.65 3.82
N ILE A 47 9.87 -16.98 2.71
CA ILE A 47 9.40 -17.65 1.49
C ILE A 47 10.60 -18.30 0.81
N ALA A 48 11.65 -17.53 0.54
CA ALA A 48 12.84 -17.99 -0.18
C ALA A 48 13.49 -19.24 0.46
N LYS A 49 13.59 -19.28 1.79
CA LYS A 49 14.14 -20.40 2.55
C LYS A 49 13.34 -21.71 2.38
N GLU A 50 12.03 -21.59 2.20
CA GLU A 50 11.11 -22.73 2.11
C GLU A 50 10.87 -23.19 0.65
N LEU A 51 11.48 -22.52 -0.33
CA LEU A 51 11.42 -22.93 -1.74
C LEU A 51 12.41 -24.07 -2.01
N MET A 52 11.96 -25.06 -2.78
CA MET A 52 12.84 -26.10 -3.29
C MET A 52 13.77 -25.53 -4.36
N PRO A 53 14.97 -26.10 -4.58
CA PRO A 53 15.87 -25.68 -5.65
C PRO A 53 15.16 -25.63 -7.01
N GLY A 54 15.30 -24.52 -7.73
CA GLY A 54 14.68 -24.31 -9.04
C GLY A 54 13.18 -24.00 -9.02
N LYS A 55 12.55 -23.85 -7.84
CA LYS A 55 11.16 -23.39 -7.72
C LYS A 55 11.08 -21.90 -7.41
N SER A 56 10.05 -21.27 -7.95
CA SER A 56 9.68 -19.89 -7.70
C SER A 56 8.59 -19.80 -6.63
N ALA A 57 8.35 -18.60 -6.11
CA ALA A 57 7.26 -18.37 -5.16
C ALA A 57 5.88 -18.70 -5.77
N ASP A 58 5.72 -18.45 -7.07
CA ASP A 58 4.48 -18.69 -7.82
C ASP A 58 4.11 -20.18 -7.86
N ASP A 59 5.10 -21.07 -7.71
CA ASP A 59 4.90 -22.52 -7.60
C ASP A 59 4.32 -22.95 -6.24
N ARG A 60 4.35 -22.08 -5.22
CA ARG A 60 3.86 -22.35 -3.85
C ARG A 60 2.90 -21.25 -3.36
N PRO A 61 1.73 -21.07 -3.99
CA PRO A 61 0.77 -20.02 -3.61
C PRO A 61 0.25 -20.17 -2.18
N ASN A 62 0.20 -21.39 -1.65
CA ASN A 62 -0.16 -21.65 -0.26
C ASN A 62 0.88 -21.11 0.74
N LEU A 63 2.16 -21.18 0.41
CA LEU A 63 3.24 -20.62 1.22
C LEU A 63 3.16 -19.08 1.23
N ILE A 64 2.96 -18.48 0.05
CA ILE A 64 2.74 -17.03 -0.11
C ILE A 64 1.58 -16.57 0.79
N ALA A 65 0.40 -17.20 0.65
CA ALA A 65 -0.79 -16.86 1.43
C ALA A 65 -0.52 -16.92 2.95
N ARG A 66 0.15 -17.97 3.43
CA ARG A 66 0.43 -18.15 4.86
C ARG A 66 1.39 -17.09 5.39
N VAL A 67 2.51 -16.86 4.71
CA VAL A 67 3.50 -15.85 5.14
C VAL A 67 2.88 -14.45 5.09
N TYR A 68 2.12 -14.14 4.04
CA TYR A 68 1.40 -12.88 3.93
C TYR A 68 0.41 -12.68 5.07
N HIS A 69 -0.42 -13.69 5.36
CA HIS A 69 -1.41 -13.61 6.44
C HIS A 69 -0.75 -13.33 7.80
N LEU A 70 0.37 -14.00 8.11
CA LEU A 70 1.11 -13.78 9.34
C LEU A 70 1.70 -12.37 9.42
N LYS A 71 2.27 -11.86 8.33
CA LYS A 71 2.84 -10.51 8.28
C LYS A 71 1.77 -9.42 8.34
N LEU A 72 0.66 -9.60 7.64
CA LEU A 72 -0.48 -8.68 7.72
C LEU A 72 -1.06 -8.66 9.14
N GLY A 73 -1.24 -9.83 9.77
CA GLY A 73 -1.66 -9.91 11.17
C GLY A 73 -0.71 -9.18 12.12
N LYS A 74 0.60 -9.34 11.93
CA LYS A 74 1.60 -8.61 12.73
C LYS A 74 1.56 -7.10 12.51
N LEU A 75 1.38 -6.64 11.26
CA LEU A 75 1.20 -5.22 10.94
C LEU A 75 -0.04 -4.66 11.65
N MET A 76 -1.18 -5.37 11.56
CA MET A 76 -2.42 -4.96 12.22
C MET A 76 -2.26 -4.91 13.74
N ASP A 77 -1.56 -5.87 14.34
CA ASP A 77 -1.26 -5.85 15.78
C ASP A 77 -0.39 -4.65 16.19
N VAL A 78 0.63 -4.32 15.41
CA VAL A 78 1.48 -3.13 15.65
C VAL A 78 0.66 -1.84 15.59
N ILE A 79 -0.23 -1.71 14.59
CA ILE A 79 -1.06 -0.53 14.42
C ILE A 79 -2.13 -0.43 15.52
N THR A 80 -2.85 -1.52 15.79
CA THR A 80 -4.05 -1.51 16.64
C THR A 80 -3.76 -1.73 18.13
N LYS A 81 -2.93 -2.73 18.46
CA LYS A 81 -2.58 -3.07 19.85
C LYS A 81 -1.35 -2.31 20.32
N GLY A 82 -0.36 -2.16 19.44
CA GLY A 82 0.84 -1.38 19.71
C GLY A 82 0.61 0.13 19.63
N GLN A 83 -0.52 0.56 19.04
CA GLN A 83 -0.88 1.97 18.89
C GLN A 83 0.22 2.82 18.24
N LEU A 84 0.98 2.23 17.30
CA LEU A 84 2.11 2.90 16.64
C LEU A 84 1.73 4.25 16.03
N LEU A 85 0.50 4.36 15.52
CA LEU A 85 -0.04 5.55 14.87
C LEU A 85 -1.05 6.30 15.75
N GLY A 86 -1.13 5.95 17.04
CA GLY A 86 -2.16 6.41 17.97
C GLY A 86 -3.24 5.35 18.23
N ALA A 87 -4.20 5.70 19.11
CA ALA A 87 -5.29 4.81 19.46
C ALA A 87 -6.23 4.59 18.27
N VAL A 88 -6.50 3.33 17.92
CA VAL A 88 -7.38 2.98 16.80
C VAL A 88 -8.81 2.79 17.31
N CYS A 89 -9.73 3.60 16.80
CA CYS A 89 -11.15 3.53 17.11
C CYS A 89 -11.85 2.45 16.27
N CYS A 90 -11.50 2.35 14.99
CA CYS A 90 -11.88 1.21 14.16
C CYS A 90 -10.95 1.03 12.95
N CYS A 91 -10.96 -0.17 12.37
CA CYS A 91 -10.23 -0.47 11.15
C CYS A 91 -11.03 -1.41 10.26
N MET A 92 -10.77 -1.34 8.96
CA MET A 92 -11.33 -2.24 7.96
C MET A 92 -10.25 -2.57 6.94
N HIS A 93 -10.22 -3.79 6.42
CA HIS A 93 -9.38 -4.10 5.28
C HIS A 93 -10.01 -5.11 4.33
N THR A 94 -9.64 -5.02 3.07
CA THR A 94 -9.90 -6.06 2.07
C THR A 94 -8.58 -6.69 1.64
N ILE A 95 -8.61 -7.95 1.25
CA ILE A 95 -7.49 -8.65 0.64
C ILE A 95 -7.92 -9.05 -0.75
N GLU A 96 -7.10 -8.71 -1.72
CA GLU A 96 -7.31 -9.02 -3.13
C GLU A 96 -6.07 -9.71 -3.67
N TRP A 97 -6.26 -10.50 -4.72
CA TRP A 97 -5.16 -11.19 -5.39
C TRP A 97 -4.90 -10.45 -6.69
N GLN A 98 -3.77 -9.75 -6.76
CA GLN A 98 -3.34 -9.10 -7.99
C GLN A 98 -3.08 -10.13 -9.10
N LYS A 99 -3.10 -9.68 -10.36
CA LYS A 99 -2.90 -10.52 -11.57
C LYS A 99 -1.60 -11.36 -11.59
N ARG A 100 -0.72 -11.17 -10.61
CA ARG A 100 0.55 -11.89 -10.41
C ARG A 100 0.52 -12.88 -9.24
N VAL A 101 -0.67 -13.30 -8.80
CA VAL A 101 -0.85 -14.33 -7.75
C VAL A 101 -0.29 -13.93 -6.39
N VAL A 102 -0.03 -12.64 -6.17
CA VAL A 102 0.40 -12.11 -4.88
C VAL A 102 -0.77 -11.37 -4.20
N PRO A 103 -1.00 -11.63 -2.91
CA PRO A 103 -2.04 -10.93 -2.18
C PRO A 103 -1.60 -9.49 -1.86
N HIS A 104 -2.57 -8.58 -1.92
CA HIS A 104 -2.44 -7.20 -1.47
C HIS A 104 -3.64 -6.83 -0.60
N ALA A 105 -3.41 -5.95 0.37
CA ALA A 105 -4.46 -5.46 1.24
C ALA A 105 -4.64 -3.97 1.05
N HIS A 106 -5.90 -3.55 1.08
CA HIS A 106 -6.31 -2.16 1.24
C HIS A 106 -6.85 -2.01 2.65
N ILE A 107 -6.20 -1.19 3.47
CA ILE A 107 -6.48 -1.05 4.89
C ILE A 107 -6.92 0.40 5.16
N LEU A 108 -8.07 0.57 5.78
CA LEU A 108 -8.60 1.83 6.27
C LEU A 108 -8.49 1.85 7.80
N ILE A 109 -7.89 2.91 8.34
CA ILE A 109 -7.76 3.12 9.79
C ILE A 109 -8.49 4.41 10.18
N TRP A 110 -9.29 4.32 11.25
CA TRP A 110 -9.85 5.48 11.94
C TRP A 110 -9.20 5.56 13.32
N LEU A 111 -8.44 6.61 13.54
CA LEU A 111 -7.83 6.93 14.82
C LEU A 111 -8.83 7.64 15.71
N CYS A 112 -8.68 7.48 17.03
CA CYS A 112 -9.48 8.21 17.99
C CYS A 112 -9.09 9.68 18.03
N ASP A 113 -7.79 9.96 17.92
CA ASP A 113 -7.27 11.30 17.71
C ASP A 113 -6.93 11.50 16.23
N LYS A 114 -7.50 12.54 15.63
CA LYS A 114 -7.36 12.81 14.19
C LYS A 114 -5.94 13.28 13.86
N ILE A 115 -5.45 12.86 12.69
CA ILE A 115 -4.16 13.35 12.17
C ILE A 115 -4.33 14.79 11.73
N GLU A 116 -3.60 15.69 12.37
CA GLU A 116 -3.53 17.09 11.96
C GLU A 116 -2.60 17.26 10.76
N ALA A 117 -2.86 18.28 9.93
CA ALA A 117 -2.05 18.55 8.74
C ALA A 117 -0.56 18.78 9.06
N THR A 118 -0.28 19.37 10.22
CA THR A 118 1.06 19.70 10.72
C THR A 118 1.93 18.47 10.99
N VAL A 119 1.34 17.30 11.23
CA VAL A 119 2.08 16.08 11.58
C VAL A 119 2.18 15.07 10.43
N ILE A 120 1.58 15.35 9.27
CA ILE A 120 1.58 14.43 8.12
C ILE A 120 3.01 14.09 7.69
N ASP A 121 3.87 15.10 7.59
CA ASP A 121 5.26 14.95 7.14
C ASP A 121 6.16 14.19 8.13
N HIS A 122 5.70 13.97 9.37
CA HIS A 122 6.35 13.11 10.34
C HIS A 122 5.88 11.65 10.24
N LEU A 123 4.66 11.42 9.75
CA LEU A 123 4.06 10.10 9.63
C LEU A 123 4.29 9.47 8.26
N ILE A 124 4.31 10.29 7.20
CA ILE A 124 4.39 9.85 5.81
C ILE A 124 5.57 10.54 5.15
N SER A 125 6.41 9.74 4.50
CA SER A 125 7.48 10.23 3.64
C SER A 125 7.27 9.74 2.21
N ALA A 126 7.34 10.67 1.26
CA ALA A 126 7.45 10.37 -0.17
C ALA A 126 8.90 10.54 -0.68
N GLU A 127 9.87 10.61 0.24
CA GLU A 127 11.30 10.74 -0.06
C GLU A 127 11.97 9.37 -0.01
N ILE A 128 12.99 9.17 -0.86
CA ILE A 128 13.88 8.02 -0.74
C ILE A 128 14.87 8.33 0.38
N SER A 129 15.00 7.42 1.34
CA SER A 129 15.90 7.55 2.49
C SER A 129 17.35 7.83 2.07
N ASP A 130 18.14 8.47 2.94
CA ASP A 130 19.56 8.65 2.68
C ASP A 130 20.30 7.30 2.89
N PRO A 131 21.09 6.82 1.91
CA PRO A 131 21.76 5.53 1.99
C PRO A 131 22.86 5.46 3.07
N SER A 132 23.37 6.60 3.54
CA SER A 132 24.34 6.67 4.63
C SER A 132 23.67 6.71 6.00
N ALA A 133 22.52 7.38 6.11
CA ALA A 133 21.76 7.50 7.36
C ALA A 133 20.89 6.26 7.66
N ASP A 134 20.25 5.69 6.64
CA ASP A 134 19.39 4.51 6.76
C ASP A 134 19.56 3.59 5.54
N PRO A 135 20.67 2.82 5.48
CA PRO A 135 20.96 1.93 4.36
C PRO A 135 19.91 0.83 4.19
N GLU A 136 19.31 0.35 5.28
CA GLU A 136 18.33 -0.74 5.24
C GLU A 136 17.02 -0.27 4.61
N LEU A 137 16.47 0.86 5.05
CA LEU A 137 15.25 1.41 4.46
C LEU A 137 15.48 1.86 3.02
N TYR A 138 16.66 2.44 2.72
CA TYR A 138 17.05 2.77 1.36
C TYR A 138 17.01 1.53 0.45
N GLU A 139 17.64 0.43 0.86
CA GLU A 139 17.64 -0.82 0.11
C GLU A 139 16.21 -1.37 -0.08
N ILE A 140 15.38 -1.35 0.96
CA ILE A 140 14.00 -1.83 0.88
C ILE A 140 13.18 -0.98 -0.10
N VAL A 141 13.25 0.36 0.01
CA VAL A 141 12.49 1.27 -0.86
C VAL A 141 12.97 1.16 -2.30
N THR A 142 14.27 1.16 -2.54
CA THR A 142 14.82 1.09 -3.91
C THR A 142 14.50 -0.24 -4.60
N ASN A 143 14.51 -1.35 -3.87
CA ASN A 143 14.22 -2.68 -4.42
C ASN A 143 12.73 -2.95 -4.67
N ASN A 144 11.82 -2.30 -3.94
CA ASN A 144 10.41 -2.69 -3.91
C ASN A 144 9.43 -1.58 -4.32
N MET A 145 9.80 -0.30 -4.16
CA MET A 145 8.92 0.85 -4.35
C MET A 145 9.31 1.73 -5.55
N ILE A 146 10.44 1.44 -6.19
CA ILE A 146 10.84 2.10 -7.45
C ILE A 146 10.28 1.30 -8.63
N HIS A 147 9.52 1.97 -9.47
CA HIS A 147 9.13 1.40 -10.75
C HIS A 147 10.33 1.39 -11.71
N GLY A 148 10.52 0.26 -12.40
CA GLY A 148 11.61 0.04 -13.36
C GLY A 148 11.71 1.13 -14.43
N PRO A 149 12.85 1.20 -15.13
CA PRO A 149 13.40 2.45 -15.62
C PRO A 149 12.39 3.27 -16.41
N CYS A 150 12.09 4.48 -15.93
CA CYS A 150 11.23 5.45 -16.59
C CYS A 150 12.09 6.57 -17.18
N GLY A 151 11.69 7.14 -18.32
CA GLY A 151 12.41 8.20 -19.00
C GLY A 151 12.50 8.03 -20.52
N SER A 152 12.98 9.06 -21.22
CA SER A 152 13.04 9.14 -22.68
C SER A 152 13.87 8.04 -23.36
N HIS A 153 14.75 7.36 -22.62
CA HIS A 153 15.54 6.23 -23.10
C HIS A 153 14.85 4.87 -22.91
N TYR A 154 13.72 4.82 -22.19
CA TYR A 154 13.00 3.61 -21.80
C TYR A 154 11.55 3.63 -22.31
N ASN A 155 11.38 4.05 -23.57
CA ASN A 155 10.09 4.28 -24.27
C ASN A 155 9.21 3.02 -24.45
N TYR A 156 9.69 1.84 -24.05
CA TYR A 156 9.00 0.56 -24.19
C TYR A 156 8.30 0.11 -22.91
N THR A 157 8.30 0.93 -21.85
CA THR A 157 7.60 0.60 -20.61
C THR A 157 6.11 0.93 -20.71
N SER A 158 5.27 0.03 -20.21
CA SER A 158 3.80 0.12 -20.25
C SER A 158 3.17 1.37 -19.61
N CYS A 159 3.98 2.20 -18.96
CA CYS A 159 3.51 3.40 -18.27
C CYS A 159 3.57 4.66 -19.14
N HIS A 160 4.20 4.67 -20.31
CA HIS A 160 4.24 5.85 -21.18
C HIS A 160 3.03 5.93 -22.11
N ASN A 161 2.53 7.14 -22.35
CA ASN A 161 1.57 7.39 -23.41
C ASN A 161 2.30 7.44 -24.77
N SER A 162 1.53 7.59 -25.85
CA SER A 162 2.05 7.70 -27.22
C SER A 162 3.02 8.87 -27.45
N VAL A 163 3.13 9.81 -26.51
CA VAL A 163 3.99 11.00 -26.56
C VAL A 163 5.22 10.84 -25.64
N GLY A 164 5.47 9.64 -25.10
CA GLY A 164 6.62 9.36 -24.24
C GLY A 164 6.53 9.95 -22.83
N LYS A 165 5.36 10.45 -22.41
CA LYS A 165 5.12 10.92 -21.03
C LYS A 165 4.53 9.80 -20.18
N CYS A 166 4.96 9.70 -18.93
CA CYS A 166 4.39 8.77 -17.98
C CYS A 166 2.90 9.08 -17.73
N THR A 167 2.02 8.13 -18.04
CA THR A 167 0.56 8.16 -17.76
C THR A 167 0.23 8.31 -16.28
N ARG A 168 1.20 7.99 -15.40
CA ARG A 168 1.10 8.14 -13.94
C ARG A 168 1.70 9.45 -13.42
N GLN A 169 2.16 10.33 -14.32
CA GLN A 169 2.70 11.67 -14.02
C GLN A 169 3.96 11.65 -13.14
N TYR A 170 4.84 10.65 -13.34
CA TYR A 170 6.17 10.64 -12.73
C TYR A 170 7.24 11.26 -13.66
N PRO A 171 8.26 11.94 -13.10
CA PRO A 171 8.38 12.33 -11.70
C PRO A 171 7.32 13.39 -11.33
N ARG A 172 6.89 13.39 -10.06
CA ARG A 172 6.00 14.42 -9.52
C ARG A 172 6.81 15.70 -9.24
N ASP A 173 6.13 16.84 -9.22
CA ASP A 173 6.74 18.10 -8.83
C ASP A 173 7.17 18.07 -7.36
N SER A 174 8.33 18.66 -7.07
CA SER A 174 8.83 18.79 -5.71
C SER A 174 8.01 19.82 -4.93
N VAL A 175 7.63 19.49 -3.71
CA VAL A 175 6.96 20.40 -2.77
C VAL A 175 7.62 20.31 -1.40
N SER A 176 7.78 21.45 -0.73
CA SER A 176 8.52 21.55 0.54
C SER A 176 7.75 21.03 1.75
N GLU A 177 6.42 20.96 1.67
CA GLU A 177 5.51 20.49 2.71
C GLU A 177 4.30 19.80 2.08
N THR A 178 3.65 18.90 2.81
CA THR A 178 2.44 18.25 2.30
C THR A 178 1.28 19.23 2.16
N VAL A 179 0.65 19.26 0.98
CA VAL A 179 -0.52 20.08 0.68
C VAL A 179 -1.76 19.20 0.55
N THR A 180 -2.83 19.55 1.26
CA THR A 180 -4.14 18.87 1.21
C THR A 180 -5.22 19.81 0.67
N GLY A 181 -6.24 19.30 -0.03
CA GLY A 181 -7.48 20.05 -0.30
C GLY A 181 -7.92 20.25 -1.76
N ASN A 182 -7.12 19.93 -2.78
CA ASN A 182 -7.46 20.28 -4.16
C ASN A 182 -8.42 19.28 -4.87
N ASP A 183 -8.24 17.98 -4.71
CA ASP A 183 -9.01 16.96 -5.46
C ASP A 183 -9.19 15.63 -4.71
N GLY A 184 -8.93 15.64 -3.40
CA GLY A 184 -8.96 14.44 -2.56
C GLY A 184 -7.63 13.66 -2.52
N TYR A 185 -6.66 14.02 -3.36
CA TYR A 185 -5.29 13.49 -3.32
C TYR A 185 -4.33 14.52 -2.69
N PRO A 186 -3.63 14.18 -1.61
CA PRO A 186 -2.60 15.06 -1.06
C PRO A 186 -1.37 15.08 -1.99
N LEU A 187 -0.75 16.25 -2.12
CA LEU A 187 0.61 16.38 -2.65
C LEU A 187 1.56 16.23 -1.47
N TYR A 188 2.18 15.06 -1.32
CA TYR A 188 3.12 14.81 -0.23
C TYR A 188 4.42 15.57 -0.41
N ARG A 189 5.03 15.98 0.70
CA ARG A 189 6.37 16.57 0.73
C ARG A 189 7.37 15.71 -0.04
N GLN A 190 8.07 16.33 -0.97
CA GLN A 190 9.13 15.72 -1.75
C GLN A 190 10.19 16.79 -2.06
N ARG A 191 11.23 16.89 -1.20
CA ARG A 191 12.31 17.85 -1.39
C ARG A 191 13.26 17.43 -2.51
N SER A 192 13.83 18.42 -3.19
CA SER A 192 14.86 18.17 -4.20
C SER A 192 16.10 17.56 -3.54
N PRO A 193 16.94 16.80 -4.26
CA PRO A 193 18.16 16.24 -3.69
C PRO A 193 19.12 17.27 -3.05
N ALA A 194 19.05 18.54 -3.48
CA ALA A 194 19.84 19.62 -2.90
C ALA A 194 19.30 20.16 -1.56
N GLU A 195 18.05 19.84 -1.22
CA GLU A 195 17.32 20.34 -0.04
C GLU A 195 17.02 19.23 0.97
N ARG A 196 17.49 18.01 0.72
CA ARG A 196 17.25 16.84 1.59
C ARG A 196 18.13 16.85 2.82
#